data_AF-A0A1M4VDE0-F1
#
_entry.id   AF-A0A1M4VDE0-F1
#
_cell.length_a   1.000
_cell.length_b   1.000
_cell.length_c   1.000
_cell.angle_alpha   90.00
_cell.angle_beta   90.00
_cell.angle_gamma   90.00
#
_symmetry.space_group_name_H-M   'P 1'
#
loop_
_entity.id
_entity.type
_entity.pdbx_description
1 polymer ?
#
loop_
_entity_poly.entity_id
_entity_poly.type
_entity_poly.pdbx_seq_one_letter_code
_entity_poly.pdbx_strand_id
1 'polypeptide(L)'
;MRKLPKDELSKLYLEDCFTYSDLAKHFKCSPNTILSNLELYRIPKLSKGNHLSRQLKLSNNELKELLYDLYWQKEMSVSAISDYLQSTPYTIWANLRRLGINRRLPKRKS
;
A
#
# COMPACT_ATOMS: atom_id res chain seq x y z
N MET A 1 13.41 -26.30 0.19
CA MET A 1 12.98 -24.90 -0.01
C MET A 1 13.85 -24.27 -1.10
N ARG A 2 13.24 -23.72 -2.17
CA ARG A 2 13.96 -23.05 -3.26
C ARG A 2 14.49 -21.69 -2.79
N LYS A 3 15.77 -21.41 -3.03
CA LYS A 3 16.39 -20.10 -2.78
C LYS A 3 16.15 -19.18 -3.98
N LEU A 4 15.67 -17.97 -3.72
CA LEU A 4 15.44 -16.95 -4.74
C LEU A 4 16.62 -15.97 -4.80
N PRO A 5 16.90 -15.34 -5.95
CA PRO A 5 17.93 -14.31 -6.02
C PRO A 5 17.63 -13.18 -5.03
N LYS A 6 18.50 -12.98 -4.04
CA LYS A 6 18.29 -12.03 -2.94
C LYS A 6 18.11 -10.61 -3.45
N ASP A 7 18.98 -10.18 -4.36
CA ASP A 7 19.02 -8.80 -4.84
C ASP A 7 17.75 -8.47 -5.61
N GLU A 8 17.35 -9.34 -6.54
CA GLU A 8 16.09 -9.22 -7.29
C GLU A 8 14.86 -9.26 -6.38
N LEU A 9 14.81 -10.19 -5.42
CA LEU A 9 13.71 -10.27 -4.45
C LEU A 9 13.61 -9.00 -3.62
N SER A 10 14.75 -8.47 -3.16
CA SER A 10 14.80 -7.26 -2.35
C SER A 10 14.37 -6.02 -3.13
N LYS A 11 14.84 -5.86 -4.38
CA LYS A 11 14.46 -4.77 -5.27
C LYS A 11 12.96 -4.79 -5.56
N LEU A 12 12.44 -5.94 -6.02
CA LEU A 12 11.02 -6.04 -6.35
C LEU A 12 10.13 -5.80 -5.12
N TYR A 13 10.55 -6.32 -3.95
CA TYR A 13 9.77 -6.19 -2.72
C TYR A 13 9.85 -4.79 -2.10
N LEU A 14 11.04 -4.18 -2.03
CA LEU A 14 11.32 -2.92 -1.31
C LEU A 14 11.24 -1.67 -2.19
N GLU A 15 11.56 -1.78 -3.49
CA GLU A 15 11.57 -0.65 -4.42
C GLU A 15 10.32 -0.69 -5.32
N ASP A 16 10.10 -1.81 -6.01
CA ASP A 16 9.01 -1.91 -7.00
C ASP A 16 7.65 -2.26 -6.37
N CYS A 17 7.60 -2.39 -5.04
CA CYS A 17 6.38 -2.57 -4.25
C CYS A 17 5.56 -3.83 -4.56
N PHE A 18 6.18 -4.87 -5.11
CA PHE A 18 5.47 -6.10 -5.45
C PHE A 18 4.87 -6.74 -4.19
N THR A 19 3.61 -7.15 -4.28
CA THR A 19 2.98 -7.94 -3.21
C THR A 19 3.54 -9.36 -3.21
N TYR A 20 3.27 -10.14 -2.17
CA TYR A 20 3.67 -11.56 -2.15
C TYR A 20 3.04 -12.34 -3.30
N SER A 21 1.84 -11.96 -3.75
CA SER A 21 1.19 -12.56 -4.91
C SER A 21 1.88 -12.20 -6.22
N ASP A 22 2.34 -10.95 -6.36
CA ASP A 22 3.07 -10.51 -7.56
C ASP A 22 4.45 -11.17 -7.62
N LEU A 23 5.16 -11.24 -6.50
CA LEU A 23 6.44 -11.95 -6.37
C LEU A 23 6.27 -13.45 -6.65
N ALA A 24 5.20 -14.06 -6.13
CA ALA A 24 4.88 -15.47 -6.38
C ALA A 24 4.66 -15.75 -7.88
N LYS A 25 3.94 -14.85 -8.58
CA LYS A 25 3.76 -14.93 -10.04
C LYS A 25 5.08 -14.73 -10.77
N HIS A 26 5.87 -13.72 -10.40
CA HIS A 26 7.17 -13.40 -11.01
C HIS A 26 8.16 -14.56 -10.92
N PHE A 27 8.37 -15.10 -9.72
CA PHE A 27 9.30 -16.21 -9.47
C PHE A 27 8.71 -17.60 -9.76
N LYS A 28 7.44 -17.66 -10.18
CA LYS A 28 6.67 -18.89 -10.41
C LYS A 28 6.75 -19.84 -9.21
N CYS A 29 6.45 -19.32 -8.02
CA CYS A 29 6.49 -20.06 -6.77
C CYS A 29 5.29 -19.72 -5.88
N SER A 30 5.19 -20.38 -4.73
CA SER A 30 4.14 -20.06 -3.75
C SER A 30 4.48 -18.80 -2.94
N PRO A 31 3.48 -18.07 -2.43
CA PRO A 31 3.69 -16.97 -1.48
C PRO A 31 4.46 -17.41 -0.22
N ASN A 32 4.29 -18.65 0.23
CA ASN A 32 5.06 -19.21 1.35
C ASN A 32 6.56 -19.28 1.02
N THR A 33 6.91 -19.59 -0.22
CA THR A 33 8.32 -19.58 -0.67
C THR A 33 8.89 -18.16 -0.63
N ILE A 34 8.11 -17.15 -1.02
CA ILE A 34 8.50 -15.73 -0.90
C ILE A 34 8.75 -15.39 0.57
N LEU A 35 7.80 -15.70 1.46
CA LEU A 35 7.91 -15.41 2.89
C LEU A 35 9.16 -16.04 3.51
N SER A 36 9.40 -17.32 3.25
CA SER A 36 10.60 -18.00 3.78
C SER A 36 11.90 -17.40 3.25
N ASN A 37 11.94 -16.93 2.00
CA ASN A 37 13.12 -16.27 1.45
C ASN A 37 13.33 -14.86 2.05
N LEU A 38 12.26 -14.09 2.26
CA LEU A 38 12.35 -12.80 2.95
C LEU A 38 12.90 -12.96 4.37
N GLU A 39 12.43 -13.98 5.10
CA GLU A 39 12.91 -14.31 6.44
C GLU A 39 14.37 -14.81 6.43
N LEU A 40 14.72 -15.70 5.48
CA LEU A 40 16.08 -16.19 5.29
C LEU A 40 17.08 -15.05 5.06
N TYR A 41 16.71 -14.06 4.25
CA TYR A 41 17.55 -12.90 3.93
C TYR A 41 17.41 -11.74 4.91
N ARG A 42 16.60 -11.89 5.97
CA ARG A 42 16.28 -10.85 6.95
C ARG A 42 15.79 -9.55 6.32
N ILE A 43 15.05 -9.66 5.21
CA ILE A 43 14.41 -8.52 4.57
C ILE A 43 13.22 -8.11 5.46
N PRO A 44 13.14 -6.84 5.90
CA PRO A 44 12.15 -6.42 6.87
C PRO A 44 10.73 -6.53 6.32
N LYS A 45 9.81 -7.05 7.14
CA LYS A 45 8.38 -7.05 6.80
C LYS A 45 7.90 -5.61 6.70
N LEU A 46 7.35 -5.25 5.55
CA LEU A 46 6.77 -3.93 5.34
C LEU A 46 5.55 -3.75 6.24
N SER A 47 5.47 -2.59 6.92
CA SER A 47 4.32 -2.25 7.75
C SER A 47 3.03 -2.24 6.93
N LYS A 48 1.99 -2.88 7.47
CA LYS A 48 0.66 -2.91 6.85
C LYS A 48 0.17 -1.46 6.66
N GLY A 49 -0.18 -1.10 5.44
CA GLY A 49 -0.69 0.24 5.10
C GLY A 49 0.30 1.15 4.36
N ASN A 50 1.59 0.79 4.26
CA ASN A 50 2.57 1.57 3.51
C ASN A 50 2.56 1.30 1.99
N HIS A 51 1.66 0.44 1.49
CA HIS A 51 1.60 0.17 0.05
C HIS A 51 1.31 1.45 -0.75
N LEU A 52 0.31 2.22 -0.33
CA LEU A 52 -0.10 3.43 -1.04
C LEU A 52 0.99 4.52 -1.02
N SER A 53 1.63 4.74 0.13
CA SER A 53 2.72 5.71 0.23
C SER A 53 3.91 5.31 -0.64
N ARG A 54 4.28 4.03 -0.67
CA ARG A 54 5.39 3.54 -1.49
C ARG A 54 5.07 3.56 -2.99
N GLN A 55 3.86 3.14 -3.37
CA GLN A 55 3.37 3.21 -4.75
C GLN A 55 3.45 4.63 -5.30
N LEU A 56 3.09 5.63 -4.48
CA LEU A 56 3.13 7.04 -4.85
C LEU A 56 4.50 7.69 -4.58
N LYS A 57 5.46 6.94 -4.00
CA LYS A 57 6.77 7.44 -3.55
C LYS A 57 6.67 8.66 -2.62
N LEU A 58 5.67 8.68 -1.77
CA LEU A 58 5.41 9.72 -0.78
C LEU A 58 5.81 9.27 0.62
N SER A 59 6.32 10.20 1.42
CA SER A 59 6.38 10.06 2.87
C SER A 59 4.97 9.98 3.48
N ASN A 60 4.89 9.59 4.76
CA ASN A 60 3.61 9.57 5.47
C ASN A 60 2.98 10.97 5.60
N ASN A 61 3.80 12.03 5.70
CA ASN A 61 3.31 13.40 5.80
C ASN A 61 2.74 13.87 4.45
N GLU A 62 3.48 13.65 3.36
CA GLU A 62 3.00 14.00 2.02
C GLU A 62 1.74 13.21 1.63
N LEU A 63 1.68 11.91 1.97
CA LEU A 63 0.46 11.13 1.76
C LEU A 63 -0.71 11.66 2.60
N LYS A 64 -0.45 12.10 3.84
CA LYS A 64 -1.48 12.67 4.72
C LYS A 64 -2.02 13.97 4.14
N GLU A 65 -1.15 14.86 3.68
CA GLU A 65 -1.53 16.12 3.04
C GLU A 65 -2.33 15.88 1.77
N LEU A 66 -1.87 14.97 0.90
CA LEU A 66 -2.60 14.58 -0.31
C LEU A 66 -4.00 14.05 0.01
N LEU A 67 -4.10 13.07 0.94
CA LEU A 67 -5.39 12.49 1.30
C LEU A 67 -6.30 13.51 1.99
N TYR A 68 -5.75 14.46 2.74
CA TYR A 68 -6.52 15.54 3.34
C TYR A 68 -7.06 16.51 2.28
N ASP A 69 -6.23 16.94 1.32
CA ASP A 69 -6.65 17.78 0.20
C ASP A 69 -7.79 17.13 -0.60
N LEU A 70 -7.57 15.89 -1.07
CA LEU A 70 -8.56 15.18 -1.88
C LEU A 70 -9.87 14.97 -1.11
N TYR A 71 -9.79 14.58 0.17
CA TYR A 71 -10.97 14.20 0.95
C TYR A 71 -11.72 15.39 1.54
N TRP A 72 -11.04 16.38 2.11
CA TRP A 72 -11.67 17.52 2.80
C TRP A 72 -11.77 18.76 1.93
N GLN A 73 -10.72 19.13 1.18
CA GLN A 73 -10.72 20.37 0.40
C GLN A 73 -11.47 20.22 -0.93
N LYS A 74 -11.22 19.10 -1.62
CA LYS A 74 -11.87 18.77 -2.91
C LYS A 74 -13.15 17.96 -2.75
N GLU A 75 -13.51 17.63 -1.51
CA GLU A 75 -14.68 16.84 -1.13
C GLU A 75 -14.84 15.49 -1.87
N MET A 76 -13.79 14.94 -2.49
CA MET A 76 -13.90 13.71 -3.28
C MET A 76 -14.32 12.53 -2.43
N SER A 77 -15.26 11.71 -2.91
CA SER A 77 -15.66 10.50 -2.18
C SER A 77 -14.49 9.50 -2.09
N VAL A 78 -14.54 8.58 -1.13
CA VAL A 78 -13.48 7.55 -1.00
C VAL A 78 -13.33 6.71 -2.26
N SER A 79 -14.44 6.42 -2.96
CA SER A 79 -14.41 5.72 -4.25
C SER A 79 -13.76 6.56 -5.35
N ALA A 80 -14.09 7.86 -5.44
CA ALA A 80 -13.45 8.74 -6.41
C ALA A 80 -11.94 8.88 -6.15
N ILE A 81 -11.52 8.95 -4.89
CA ILE A 81 -10.11 8.97 -4.51
C ILE A 81 -9.43 7.64 -4.88
N SER A 82 -10.10 6.50 -4.67
CA SER A 82 -9.51 5.21 -5.02
C SER A 82 -9.30 5.08 -6.52
N ASP A 83 -10.24 5.55 -7.33
CA ASP A 83 -10.11 5.52 -8.79
C ASP A 83 -8.98 6.46 -9.24
N TYR A 84 -8.93 7.67 -8.67
CA TYR A 84 -7.89 8.66 -8.95
C TYR A 84 -6.47 8.16 -8.61
N LEU A 85 -6.32 7.48 -7.47
CA LEU A 85 -5.03 6.96 -7.00
C LEU A 85 -4.75 5.51 -7.47
N GLN A 86 -5.59 4.95 -8.34
CA GLN A 86 -5.50 3.57 -8.82
C GLN A 86 -5.31 2.58 -7.66
N SER A 87 -6.20 2.69 -6.67
CA SER A 87 -6.19 1.90 -5.43
C SER A 87 -7.58 1.35 -5.14
N THR A 88 -7.79 0.83 -3.92
CA THR A 88 -9.11 0.35 -3.49
C THR A 88 -9.72 1.28 -2.43
N PRO A 89 -11.06 1.39 -2.34
CA PRO A 89 -11.71 2.16 -1.29
C PRO A 89 -11.28 1.72 0.12
N TYR A 90 -11.03 0.42 0.31
CA TYR A 90 -10.51 -0.12 1.57
C TYR A 90 -9.11 0.43 1.89
N THR A 91 -8.20 0.45 0.91
CA THR A 91 -6.84 1.01 1.07
C THR A 91 -6.88 2.48 1.44
N ILE A 92 -7.78 3.26 0.82
CA ILE A 92 -7.98 4.68 1.16
C ILE A 92 -8.48 4.81 2.59
N TRP A 93 -9.52 4.06 2.98
CA TRP A 93 -10.03 4.09 4.36
C TRP A 93 -8.98 3.71 5.41
N ALA A 94 -8.20 2.66 5.13
CA ALA A 94 -7.13 2.21 6.02
C ALA A 94 -6.08 3.32 6.21
N ASN A 95 -5.71 4.03 5.13
CA ASN A 95 -4.74 5.13 5.20
C ASN A 95 -5.31 6.38 5.89
N LEU A 96 -6.56 6.77 5.61
CA LEU A 96 -7.22 7.86 6.34
C LEU A 96 -7.22 7.62 7.85
N ARG A 97 -7.61 6.41 8.28
CA ARG A 97 -7.59 6.01 9.69
C ARG A 97 -6.17 6.01 10.26
N ARG A 98 -5.22 5.39 9.56
CA ARG A 98 -3.82 5.27 9.98
C ARG A 98 -3.14 6.64 10.16
N LEU A 99 -3.49 7.62 9.33
CA LEU A 99 -2.91 8.96 9.34
C LEU A 99 -3.70 9.97 10.19
N GLY A 100 -4.76 9.51 10.87
CA GLY A 100 -5.57 10.34 11.77
C GLY A 100 -6.45 11.36 11.04
N ILE A 101 -6.88 11.08 9.80
CA ILE A 101 -7.82 11.93 9.06
C ILE A 101 -9.25 11.53 9.43
N ASN A 102 -9.96 12.46 10.06
CA ASN A 102 -11.31 12.22 10.56
C ASN A 102 -12.31 11.96 9.42
N ARG A 103 -13.29 11.10 9.71
CA ARG A 103 -14.42 10.81 8.82
C ARG A 103 -15.28 12.05 8.63
N ARG A 104 -15.72 12.31 7.39
CA ARG A 104 -16.82 13.24 7.12
C ARG A 104 -18.11 12.66 7.69
N LEU A 105 -18.87 13.51 8.39
CA LEU A 105 -20.22 13.14 8.82
C LEU A 105 -21.08 12.90 7.57
N PRO A 106 -21.99 11.91 7.61
CA PRO A 106 -22.94 11.72 6.52
C PRO A 106 -23.77 13.00 6.35
N LYS A 107 -23.93 13.48 5.11
CA LYS A 107 -24.84 14.60 4.82
C LYS A 107 -26.24 14.17 5.29
N ARG A 108 -26.80 14.89 6.27
CA ARG A 108 -28.21 14.69 6.67
C ARG A 108 -29.05 14.88 5.41
N LYS A 109 -29.84 13.86 5.05
CA LYS A 109 -30.87 14.02 4.02
C LYS A 109 -31.81 15.11 4.54
N SER A 110 -31.85 16.24 3.82
CA SER A 110 -32.89 17.26 3.98
C SER A 110 -34.18 16.75 3.39
#